data_AF-A0A7J3WDS4-F1
#
_entry.id   AF-A0A7J3WDS4-F1
#
_cell.length_a   1.000
_cell.length_b   1.000
_cell.length_c   1.000
_cell.angle_alpha   90.00
_cell.angle_beta   90.00
_cell.angle_gamma   90.00
#
_symmetry.space_group_name_H-M   'P 1'
#
loop_
_entity.id
_entity.type
_entity.pdbx_description
1 polymer ?
#
loop_
_entity_poly.entity_id
_entity_poly.type
_entity_poly.pdbx_seq_one_letter_code
_entity_poly.pdbx_strand_id
1 'polypeptide(L)'
;MSQTVVEEVNWHSLSVEEVVARLGTDPVNGLSSEEASRRLKTYGPNELEPPKKASPIKIFLKQFANILIGILLIAIVISAFFGEWVDSLVIAVIVFFVAVVGFVQE
;
A
#
# COMPACT_ATOMS: atom_id res chain seq x y z
N MET A 1 3.56 17.81 11.90
CA MET A 1 2.37 17.32 11.19
C MET A 1 1.36 16.92 12.25
N SER A 2 0.41 17.82 12.54
CA SER A 2 -0.58 17.63 13.61
C SER A 2 -1.48 16.46 13.28
N GLN A 3 -1.48 15.44 14.14
CA GLN A 3 -2.47 14.38 14.11
C GLN A 3 -3.82 14.99 14.51
N THR A 4 -4.76 15.06 13.58
CA THR A 4 -6.15 15.36 13.88
C THR A 4 -6.70 14.15 14.64
N VAL A 5 -6.79 14.25 15.96
CA VAL A 5 -7.47 13.26 16.79
C VAL A 5 -8.94 13.30 16.39
N VAL A 6 -9.36 12.36 15.55
CA VAL A 6 -10.77 12.16 15.23
C VAL A 6 -11.38 11.47 16.43
N GLU A 7 -12.30 12.14 17.12
CA GLU A 7 -13.02 11.56 18.26
C GLU A 7 -13.74 10.28 17.79
N GLU A 8 -13.46 9.15 18.44
CA GLU A 8 -13.98 7.85 18.03
C GLU A 8 -15.44 7.71 18.45
N VAL A 9 -16.35 8.15 17.58
CA VAL A 9 -17.79 8.08 17.80
C VAL A 9 -18.34 6.78 17.23
N ASN A 10 -19.00 5.98 18.07
CA ASN A 10 -19.74 4.79 17.64
C ASN A 10 -21.07 5.19 16.98
N TRP A 11 -21.00 5.71 15.75
CA TRP A 11 -22.16 6.23 15.01
C TRP A 11 -23.32 5.23 14.91
N HIS A 12 -23.00 3.94 14.81
CA HIS A 12 -23.97 2.86 14.66
C HIS A 12 -24.83 2.60 15.91
N SER A 13 -24.42 3.08 17.09
CA SER A 13 -25.15 2.86 18.35
C SER A 13 -25.97 4.07 18.80
N LEU A 14 -25.89 5.19 18.06
CA LEU A 14 -26.62 6.43 18.38
C LEU A 14 -28.03 6.40 17.78
N SER A 15 -28.97 7.11 18.40
CA SER A 15 -30.28 7.33 17.79
C SER A 15 -30.17 8.25 16.56
N VAL A 16 -31.18 8.21 15.69
CA VAL A 16 -31.21 9.07 14.51
C VAL A 16 -31.17 10.56 14.90
N GLU A 17 -31.89 10.95 15.94
CA GLU A 17 -31.94 12.31 16.46
C GLU A 17 -30.57 12.78 16.95
N GLU A 18 -29.82 11.91 17.65
CA GLU A 18 -28.47 12.20 18.12
C GLU A 18 -27.48 12.35 16.95
N VAL A 19 -27.59 11.49 15.94
CA VAL A 19 -26.74 11.56 14.74
C VAL A 19 -27.01 12.86 13.97
N VAL A 20 -28.28 13.20 13.75
CA VAL A 20 -28.71 14.41 13.02
C VAL A 20 -28.26 15.67 13.77
N ALA A 21 -28.41 15.70 15.10
CA ALA A 21 -27.95 16.81 15.93
C ALA A 21 -26.43 16.97 15.90
N ARG A 22 -25.67 15.86 16.02
CA ARG A 22 -24.19 15.88 15.98
C ARG A 22 -23.65 16.26 14.60
N LEU A 23 -24.27 15.77 13.53
CA LEU A 23 -23.87 16.09 12.16
C LEU A 23 -24.39 17.44 11.68
N GLY A 24 -25.27 18.11 12.46
CA GLY A 24 -25.86 19.40 12.10
C GLY A 24 -26.51 19.39 10.73
N THR A 25 -27.28 18.34 10.43
CA THR A 25 -27.98 18.15 9.14
C THR A 25 -29.48 18.18 9.36
N ASP A 26 -30.26 18.46 8.32
CA ASP A 26 -31.70 18.25 8.35
C ASP A 26 -32.02 16.80 7.91
N PRO A 27 -32.92 16.07 8.59
CA PRO A 27 -33.25 14.69 8.25
C PRO A 27 -34.09 14.55 6.97
N VAL A 28 -34.79 15.61 6.54
CA VAL A 28 -35.67 15.59 5.36
C VAL A 28 -35.00 16.25 4.16
N ASN A 29 -34.36 17.40 4.38
CA ASN A 29 -33.80 18.28 3.35
C ASN A 29 -32.28 18.13 3.21
N GLY A 30 -31.61 17.48 4.16
CA GLY A 30 -30.16 17.29 4.15
C GLY A 30 -29.37 18.57 4.46
N LEU A 31 -28.23 18.74 3.80
CA LEU A 31 -27.36 19.91 3.94
C LEU A 31 -27.66 20.95 2.87
N SER A 32 -27.47 22.24 3.19
CA SER A 32 -27.47 23.30 2.18
C SER A 32 -26.26 23.19 1.26
N SER A 33 -26.34 23.76 0.06
CA SER A 33 -25.24 23.75 -0.91
C SER A 33 -23.99 24.48 -0.39
N GLU A 34 -24.19 25.54 0.41
CA GLU A 34 -23.12 26.29 1.07
C GLU A 34 -22.42 25.42 2.13
N GLU A 35 -23.21 24.70 2.93
CA GLU A 35 -22.69 23.83 3.97
C GLU A 35 -21.92 22.64 3.39
N ALA A 36 -22.49 22.01 2.35
CA ALA A 36 -21.83 20.92 1.64
C ALA A 36 -20.49 21.39 1.04
N SER A 37 -20.47 22.57 0.41
CA SER A 37 -19.25 23.17 -0.14
C SER A 37 -18.22 23.49 0.93
N ARG A 38 -18.65 23.96 2.10
CA ARG A 38 -17.77 24.22 3.25
C ARG A 38 -17.15 22.92 3.76
N ARG A 39 -17.96 21.88 3.97
CA ARG A 39 -17.49 20.56 4.42
C ARG A 39 -16.53 19.94 3.43
N LEU A 40 -16.78 20.05 2.12
CA LEU A 40 -15.88 19.54 1.09
C LEU A 40 -14.48 20.20 1.16
N LYS A 41 -14.40 21.49 1.50
CA LYS A 41 -13.11 22.19 1.69
C LYS A 41 -12.41 21.76 2.99
N THR A 42 -13.15 21.43 4.03
CA THR A 42 -12.60 21.04 5.34
C THR A 42 -12.14 19.58 5.37
N TYR A 43 -12.97 18.66 4.86
CA TYR A 43 -12.73 17.22 4.92
C TYR A 43 -12.09 16.66 3.65
N GLY A 44 -12.15 17.40 2.54
CA GLY A 44 -11.74 16.91 1.24
C GLY A 44 -12.81 16.03 0.57
N PRO A 45 -12.54 15.58 -0.67
CA PRO A 45 -13.42 14.64 -1.36
C PRO A 45 -13.46 13.30 -0.61
N ASN A 46 -14.61 12.63 -0.66
CA ASN A 46 -14.77 11.26 -0.14
C ASN A 46 -14.17 10.25 -1.13
N GLU A 47 -12.86 10.36 -1.36
CA GLU A 47 -12.10 9.52 -2.25
C GLU A 47 -10.91 8.95 -1.50
N LEU A 48 -10.68 7.64 -1.65
CA LEU A 48 -9.49 7.01 -1.12
C LEU A 48 -8.30 7.49 -1.94
N GLU A 49 -7.26 7.98 -1.27
CA GLU A 49 -6.00 8.26 -1.94
C GLU A 49 -5.51 6.97 -2.64
N PRO A 50 -5.25 7.01 -3.95
CA PRO A 50 -4.72 5.84 -4.63
C PRO A 50 -3.38 5.49 -3.97
N PRO A 51 -3.11 4.19 -3.73
CA PRO A 51 -1.85 3.79 -3.17
C PRO A 51 -0.71 4.36 -4.02
N LYS A 52 0.29 4.95 -3.36
CA LYS A 52 1.46 5.49 -4.06
C LYS A 52 2.04 4.39 -4.94
N LYS A 53 2.01 4.58 -6.26
CA LYS A 53 2.65 3.66 -7.20
C LYS A 53 4.11 3.53 -6.80
N ALA A 54 4.53 2.34 -6.40
CA ALA A 54 5.92 2.10 -6.09
C ALA A 54 6.74 2.29 -7.38
N SER A 55 7.87 2.99 -7.29
CA SER A 55 8.77 3.16 -8.42
C SER A 55 9.26 1.77 -8.89
N PRO A 56 9.30 1.48 -10.21
CA PRO A 56 9.79 0.20 -10.73
C PRO A 56 11.19 -0.17 -10.20
N ILE A 57 12.06 0.82 -10.02
CA ILE A 57 13.41 0.65 -9.46
C ILE A 57 13.33 0.22 -7.99
N LYS A 58 12.39 0.79 -7.22
CA LYS A 58 12.20 0.46 -5.81
C LYS A 58 11.64 -0.95 -5.61
N ILE A 59 10.76 -1.40 -6.51
CA ILE A 59 10.26 -2.79 -6.53
C ILE A 59 11.41 -3.75 -6.85
N PHE A 60 12.22 -3.46 -7.87
CA PHE A 60 13.37 -4.27 -8.22
C PHE A 60 14.41 -4.38 -7.09
N LEU A 61 14.74 -3.27 -6.42
CA LEU A 61 15.68 -3.26 -5.30
C LEU A 61 15.15 -4.02 -4.06
N LYS A 62 13.82 -4.03 -3.85
CA LYS A 62 13.19 -4.78 -2.76
C LYS A 62 13.38 -6.30 -2.92
N GLN A 63 13.54 -6.80 -4.15
CA GLN A 63 13.83 -8.22 -4.39
C GLN A 63 15.19 -8.64 -3.82
N PHE A 64 16.20 -7.77 -3.84
CA PHE A 64 17.51 -8.06 -3.23
C PHE A 64 17.46 -8.05 -1.68
N ALA A 65 16.44 -7.44 -1.08
CA ALA A 65 16.20 -7.51 0.36
C ALA A 65 15.53 -8.82 0.81
N ASN A 66 15.15 -9.69 -0.14
CA ASN A 66 14.61 -11.00 0.18
C ASN A 66 15.74 -11.96 0.58
N ILE A 67 15.66 -12.49 1.81
CA ILE A 67 16.62 -13.45 2.36
C ILE A 67 16.84 -14.64 1.41
N LEU A 68 15.79 -15.12 0.73
CA LEU A 68 15.89 -16.23 -0.22
C LEU A 68 16.77 -15.88 -1.42
N ILE A 69 16.60 -14.68 -1.99
CA ILE A 69 17.43 -14.20 -3.11
C ILE A 69 18.88 -14.05 -2.65
N GLY A 70 19.11 -13.52 -1.44
CA GLY A 70 20.44 -13.45 -0.84
C GLY A 70 21.14 -14.81 -0.74
N ILE A 71 20.42 -15.84 -0.28
CA ILE A 71 20.95 -17.22 -0.20
C ILE A 71 21.33 -17.74 -1.59
N LEU A 72 20.48 -17.54 -2.60
CA LEU A 72 20.74 -18.03 -3.96
C LEU A 72 21.92 -17.30 -4.62
N LEU A 73 22.07 -15.99 -4.39
CA LEU A 73 23.24 -15.23 -4.85
C LEU A 73 24.53 -15.75 -4.21
N ILE A 74 24.51 -16.06 -2.91
CA ILE A 74 25.66 -16.67 -2.22
C ILE A 74 25.97 -18.06 -2.81
N ALA A 75 24.94 -18.87 -3.10
CA ALA A 75 25.12 -20.18 -3.72
C ALA A 75 25.77 -20.10 -5.11
N ILE A 76 25.39 -19.11 -5.93
CA ILE A 76 26.03 -18.84 -7.25
C ILE A 76 27.51 -18.53 -7.06
N VAL A 77 27.85 -17.63 -6.12
CA VAL A 77 29.25 -17.24 -5.87
C VAL A 77 30.08 -18.43 -5.40
N ILE A 78 29.53 -19.25 -4.49
CA ILE A 78 30.20 -20.46 -3.99
C ILE A 78 30.39 -21.46 -5.14
N SER A 79 29.35 -21.82 -5.89
CA SER A 79 29.45 -22.80 -6.98
C SER A 79 30.45 -22.36 -8.08
N ALA A 80 30.45 -21.07 -8.44
CA ALA A 80 31.43 -20.52 -9.37
C ALA A 80 32.87 -20.60 -8.81
N PHE A 81 33.06 -20.37 -7.51
CA PHE A 81 34.36 -20.47 -6.85
C PHE A 81 34.92 -21.91 -6.87
N PHE A 82 34.07 -22.92 -6.76
CA PHE A 82 34.45 -24.33 -6.88
C PHE A 82 34.68 -24.79 -8.33
N GLY A 83 34.45 -23.92 -9.32
CA GLY A 83 34.62 -24.23 -10.74
C GLY A 83 33.47 -25.03 -11.36
N GLU A 84 32.34 -25.15 -10.65
CA GLU A 84 31.12 -25.83 -11.10
C GLU A 84 30.27 -24.88 -11.96
N TRP A 85 30.79 -24.52 -13.13
CA TRP A 85 30.14 -23.54 -14.01
C TRP A 85 28.72 -23.93 -14.44
N VAL A 86 28.46 -25.23 -14.60
CA VAL A 86 27.13 -25.75 -14.97
C VAL A 86 26.13 -25.50 -13.84
N ASP A 87 26.49 -25.83 -12.60
CA ASP A 87 25.60 -25.66 -11.45
C ASP A 87 25.37 -24.18 -11.14
N SER A 88 26.42 -23.37 -11.19
CA SER A 88 26.31 -21.91 -11.08
C SER A 88 25.40 -21.31 -12.15
N LEU A 89 25.46 -21.81 -13.39
CA LEU A 89 24.59 -21.33 -14.49
C LEU A 89 23.14 -21.74 -14.26
N VAL A 90 22.88 -22.97 -13.82
CA VAL A 90 21.53 -23.46 -13.51
C VAL A 90 20.89 -22.60 -12.42
N ILE A 91 21.61 -22.33 -11.32
CA ILE A 91 21.10 -21.50 -10.22
C ILE A 91 20.87 -20.06 -10.71
N ALA A 92 21.77 -19.49 -11.51
CA ALA A 92 21.62 -18.14 -12.05
C ALA A 92 20.37 -17.99 -12.93
N VAL A 93 20.09 -18.98 -13.78
CA VAL A 93 18.88 -19.01 -14.62
C VAL A 93 17.62 -19.08 -13.77
N ILE A 94 17.59 -19.93 -12.74
CA ILE A 94 16.45 -20.04 -11.82
C ILE A 94 16.19 -18.71 -11.11
N VAL A 95 17.23 -18.08 -10.55
CA VAL A 95 17.12 -16.77 -9.88
C VAL A 95 16.60 -15.70 -10.83
N PHE A 96 17.10 -15.68 -12.06
CA PHE A 96 16.64 -14.75 -13.09
C PHE A 96 15.13 -14.91 -13.36
N PHE A 97 14.65 -16.13 -13.55
CA PHE A 97 13.22 -16.39 -13.77
C PHE A 97 12.37 -15.98 -12.56
N VAL A 98 12.80 -16.31 -11.34
CA VAL A 98 12.10 -15.92 -10.11
C VAL A 98 12.00 -14.40 -9.98
N ALA A 99 13.08 -13.67 -10.31
CA ALA A 99 13.09 -12.22 -10.28
C ALA A 99 12.14 -11.60 -11.33
N VAL A 100 12.12 -12.14 -12.56
CA VAL A 100 11.24 -11.66 -13.63
C VAL A 100 9.77 -11.93 -13.30
N VAL A 101 9.42 -13.15 -12.87
CA VAL A 101 8.05 -13.50 -12.50
C VAL A 101 7.59 -12.65 -11.32
N GLY A 102 8.42 -12.49 -10.29
CA GLY A 102 8.11 -11.64 -9.15
C GLY A 102 7.94 -10.17 -9.52
N PHE A 103 8.71 -9.65 -10.49
CA PHE A 103 8.55 -8.28 -10.99
C PHE A 103 7.27 -8.07 -11.81
N VAL A 104 6.83 -9.08 -12.57
CA VAL A 104 5.60 -8.99 -13.39
C VAL A 104 4.33 -9.17 -12.53
N GLN A 105 4.41 -9.93 -11.44
CA GLN A 105 3.27 -10.21 -10.56
C GLN A 105 2.97 -9.11 -9.54
N GLU A 106 3.86 -8.15 -9.35
CA GLU A 106 3.70 -7.01 -8.42
C GLU A 106 3.29 -5.74 -9.16
#